data_AF-A0A3M2MG40-F1
#
_entry.id   AF-A0A3M2MG40-F1
#
_cell.length_a   1.000
_cell.length_b   1.000
_cell.length_c   1.000
_cell.angle_alpha   90.00
_cell.angle_beta   90.00
_cell.angle_gamma   90.00
#
_symmetry.space_group_name_H-M   'P 1'
#
loop_
_entity.id
_entity.type
_entity.pdbx_description
1 polymer ?
#
loop_
_entity_poly.entity_id
_entity_poly.type
_entity_poly.pdbx_seq_one_letter_code
_entity_poly.pdbx_strand_id
1 'polypeptide(L)'
;MTPADAPATAVGTVRRRIEHVDTDASGVVHFSRYVSLLETFVLDHFEEHGAGLARIAELGADLAVTELTVRYRRPGAYRDPIVGEVVVEHVGAARVRVAASLLREETNGSRTELASGTLTFAAVHPTTGGPVPLPPTVRHTLKGITPDAARHDTAAH
;
A
#
# COMPACT_ATOMS: atom_id res chain seq x y z
N MET A 1 -8.42 12.08 -35.99
CA MET A 1 -8.99 12.53 -34.71
C MET A 1 -8.55 11.52 -33.66
N THR A 2 -7.48 11.85 -32.94
CA THR A 2 -6.79 10.99 -31.96
C THR A 2 -7.61 10.90 -30.67
N PRO A 3 -7.79 9.74 -30.04
CA PRO A 3 -8.41 9.70 -28.72
C PRO A 3 -7.44 10.31 -27.71
N ALA A 4 -7.96 11.25 -26.92
CA ALA A 4 -7.23 11.95 -25.89
C ALA A 4 -6.74 10.98 -24.81
N ASP A 5 -5.45 11.07 -24.51
CA ASP A 5 -4.81 10.46 -23.35
C ASP A 5 -5.52 11.00 -22.10
N ALA A 6 -6.24 10.13 -21.40
CA ALA A 6 -6.79 10.49 -20.10
C ALA A 6 -5.61 10.79 -19.16
N PRO A 7 -5.66 11.82 -18.31
CA PRO A 7 -4.56 12.07 -17.39
C PRO A 7 -4.43 10.85 -16.48
N ALA A 8 -3.31 10.13 -16.61
CA ALA A 8 -2.90 9.17 -15.61
C ALA A 8 -2.80 9.94 -14.30
N THR A 9 -3.68 9.63 -13.35
CA THR A 9 -3.60 10.15 -11.98
C THR A 9 -2.17 9.90 -11.52
N ALA A 10 -1.39 10.97 -11.39
CA ALA A 10 -0.01 10.86 -10.98
C ALA A 10 0.01 10.41 -9.52
N VAL A 11 0.10 9.10 -9.32
CA VAL A 11 0.32 8.50 -8.00
C VAL A 11 1.69 8.97 -7.54
N GLY A 12 1.73 9.70 -6.43
CA GLY A 12 2.97 10.03 -5.73
C GLY A 12 3.77 8.74 -5.55
N THR A 13 4.83 8.58 -6.34
CA THR A 13 5.62 7.35 -6.31
C THR A 13 6.75 7.59 -5.33
N VAL A 14 6.54 7.24 -4.06
CA VAL A 14 7.62 7.16 -3.09
C VAL A 14 8.61 6.11 -3.60
N ARG A 15 9.85 6.53 -3.84
CA ARG A 15 10.93 5.63 -4.28
C ARG A 15 11.75 5.21 -3.07
N ARG A 16 11.95 3.90 -2.92
CA ARG A 16 12.80 3.31 -1.88
C ARG A 16 13.84 2.41 -2.52
N ARG A 17 14.79 1.93 -1.73
CA ARG A 17 15.73 0.87 -2.12
C ARG A 17 15.62 -0.27 -1.13
N ILE A 18 15.83 -1.48 -1.61
CA ILE A 18 16.07 -2.63 -0.73
C ILE A 18 17.37 -2.39 0.03
N GLU A 19 17.29 -2.39 1.36
CA GLU A 19 18.44 -2.21 2.24
C GLU A 19 19.01 -3.55 2.68
N HIS A 20 20.23 -3.54 3.22
CA HIS A 20 20.92 -4.78 3.61
C HIS A 20 20.10 -5.60 4.62
N VAL A 21 19.43 -4.91 5.56
CA VAL A 21 18.55 -5.50 6.58
C VAL A 21 17.33 -6.23 5.99
N ASP A 22 16.97 -5.95 4.74
CA ASP A 22 15.85 -6.61 4.08
C ASP A 22 16.22 -7.98 3.50
N THR A 23 17.52 -8.28 3.36
CA THR A 23 18.03 -9.50 2.73
C THR A 23 18.38 -10.59 3.74
N ASP A 24 18.33 -11.85 3.31
CA ASP A 24 18.77 -13.01 4.11
C ASP A 24 19.97 -13.75 3.48
N ALA A 25 20.37 -14.86 4.11
CA ALA A 25 21.50 -15.69 3.68
C ALA A 25 21.35 -16.28 2.26
N SER A 26 20.15 -16.25 1.68
CA SER A 26 19.88 -16.66 0.30
C SER A 26 20.26 -15.57 -0.73
N GLY A 27 20.67 -14.38 -0.28
CA GLY A 27 21.10 -13.27 -1.15
C GLY A 27 19.96 -12.48 -1.77
N VAL A 28 18.71 -12.71 -1.32
CA VAL A 28 17.50 -12.01 -1.76
C VAL A 28 16.74 -11.47 -0.56
N VAL A 29 15.72 -10.65 -0.81
CA VAL A 29 14.83 -10.12 0.25
C VAL A 29 14.14 -11.28 0.98
N HIS A 30 14.22 -11.28 2.31
CA HIS A 30 13.55 -12.28 3.16
C HIS A 30 12.03 -12.17 3.04
N PHE A 31 11.32 -13.30 2.98
CA PHE A 31 9.87 -13.32 2.68
C PHE A 31 9.03 -12.42 3.62
N SER A 32 9.41 -12.30 4.90
CA SER A 32 8.70 -11.45 5.86
C SER A 32 8.92 -9.95 5.63
N ARG A 33 10.02 -9.56 4.98
CA ARG A 33 10.36 -8.15 4.74
C ARG A 33 9.46 -7.51 3.69
N TYR A 34 8.96 -8.28 2.73
CA TYR A 34 7.94 -7.82 1.78
C TYR A 34 6.69 -7.28 2.48
N VAL A 35 6.29 -7.88 3.61
CA VAL A 35 5.13 -7.42 4.38
C VAL A 35 5.35 -6.01 4.91
N SER A 36 6.49 -5.79 5.57
CA SER A 36 6.84 -4.47 6.11
C SER A 36 6.98 -3.42 5.02
N LEU A 37 7.54 -3.79 3.85
CA LEU A 37 7.66 -2.88 2.71
C LEU A 37 6.28 -2.51 2.14
N LEU A 38 5.39 -3.49 1.94
CA LEU A 38 4.02 -3.25 1.47
C LEU A 38 3.24 -2.36 2.44
N GLU A 39 3.27 -2.67 3.74
CA GLU A 39 2.62 -1.85 4.77
C GLU A 39 3.17 -0.42 4.76
N THR A 40 4.48 -0.25 4.64
CA THR A 40 5.11 1.08 4.58
C THR A 40 4.56 1.90 3.41
N PHE A 41 4.45 1.33 2.20
CA PHE A 41 3.88 2.04 1.06
C PHE A 41 2.40 2.37 1.26
N VAL A 42 1.62 1.49 1.91
CA VAL A 42 0.23 1.78 2.24
C VAL A 42 0.11 2.95 3.22
N LEU A 43 0.94 2.98 4.26
CA LEU A 43 0.93 4.05 5.26
C LEU A 43 1.42 5.37 4.68
N ASP A 44 2.45 5.36 3.83
CA ASP A 44 2.90 6.53 3.09
C ASP A 44 1.76 7.07 2.20
N HIS A 45 1.04 6.19 1.50
CA HIS A 45 -0.10 6.58 0.67
C HIS A 45 -1.23 7.21 1.49
N PHE A 46 -1.49 6.73 2.70
CA PHE A 46 -2.44 7.36 3.62
C PHE A 46 -1.97 8.73 4.09
N GLU A 47 -0.69 8.86 4.44
CA GLU A 47 -0.06 10.12 4.86
C GLU A 47 -0.18 11.20 3.78
N GLU A 48 0.16 10.87 2.54
CA GLU A 48 0.10 11.79 1.38
C GLU A 48 -1.30 12.38 1.14
N HIS A 49 -2.35 11.65 1.52
CA HIS A 49 -3.75 12.09 1.37
C HIS A 49 -4.33 12.71 2.65
N GLY A 50 -3.54 12.87 3.72
CA GLY A 50 -4.00 13.44 4.99
C GLY A 50 -4.76 12.46 5.88
N ALA A 51 -4.58 11.15 5.65
CA ALA A 51 -5.14 10.05 6.43
C ALA A 51 -4.04 9.26 7.18
N GLY A 52 -2.89 9.87 7.41
CA GLY A 52 -1.73 9.25 8.05
C GLY A 52 -1.92 8.86 9.52
N LEU A 53 -0.99 8.06 10.06
CA LEU A 53 -1.09 7.52 11.41
C LEU A 53 -1.12 8.60 12.49
N ALA A 54 -0.31 9.65 12.35
CA ALA A 54 -0.31 10.77 13.31
C ALA A 54 -1.69 11.44 13.37
N ARG A 55 -2.30 11.67 12.20
CA ARG A 55 -3.63 12.25 12.11
C ARG A 55 -4.71 11.33 12.69
N ILE A 56 -4.59 10.03 12.48
CA ILE A 56 -5.50 9.02 13.05
C ILE A 56 -5.38 9.01 14.59
N ALA A 57 -4.15 9.03 15.11
CA ALA A 57 -3.87 9.08 16.55
C ALA A 57 -4.41 10.35 17.22
N GLU A 58 -4.23 11.53 16.60
CA GLU A 58 -4.82 12.80 17.07
C GLU A 58 -6.35 12.73 17.20
N LEU A 59 -7.00 11.90 16.38
CA LEU A 59 -8.44 11.70 16.37
C LEU A 59 -8.89 10.56 17.29
N GLY A 60 -8.00 10.03 18.13
CA GLY A 60 -8.32 9.06 19.17
C GLY A 60 -8.46 7.62 18.67
N ALA A 61 -7.85 7.27 17.54
CA ALA A 61 -7.83 5.91 16.99
C ALA A 61 -6.40 5.52 16.60
N ASP A 62 -6.14 4.21 16.51
CA ASP A 62 -4.95 3.61 15.88
C ASP A 62 -5.39 2.63 14.79
N LEU A 63 -4.45 2.17 13.97
CA LEU A 63 -4.69 1.10 12.99
C LEU A 63 -3.96 -0.18 13.39
N ALA A 64 -4.69 -1.29 13.37
CA ALA A 64 -4.14 -2.63 13.55
C ALA A 64 -4.40 -3.49 12.31
N VAL A 65 -3.38 -4.16 11.78
CA VAL A 65 -3.54 -5.15 10.71
C VAL A 65 -4.24 -6.39 11.26
N THR A 66 -5.35 -6.79 10.62
CA THR A 66 -6.18 -7.94 11.00
C THR A 66 -6.12 -9.09 10.01
N GLU A 67 -5.79 -8.80 8.75
CA GLU A 67 -5.63 -9.79 7.69
C GLU A 67 -4.55 -9.34 6.72
N LEU A 68 -3.73 -10.29 6.27
CA LEU A 68 -2.70 -10.09 5.28
C LEU A 68 -2.68 -11.27 4.30
N THR A 69 -2.66 -10.98 3.02
CA THR A 69 -2.35 -11.95 1.96
C THR A 69 -1.17 -11.43 1.16
N VAL A 70 -0.20 -12.29 0.84
CA VAL A 70 0.95 -11.93 -0.01
C VAL A 70 1.19 -13.00 -1.07
N ARG A 71 1.46 -12.56 -2.30
CA ARG A 71 1.93 -13.37 -3.42
C ARG A 71 3.32 -12.91 -3.80
N TYR A 72 4.29 -13.82 -3.73
CA TYR A 72 5.67 -13.57 -4.13
C TYR A 72 5.84 -13.97 -5.61
N ARG A 73 6.33 -13.06 -6.45
CA ARG A 73 6.43 -13.25 -7.91
C ARG A 73 7.87 -13.36 -8.40
N ARG A 74 8.73 -12.44 -7.95
CA ARG A 74 10.15 -12.38 -8.30
C ARG A 74 10.96 -11.93 -7.08
N PRO A 75 12.18 -12.46 -6.87
CA PRO A 75 13.01 -12.01 -5.78
C PRO A 75 13.51 -10.57 -6.02
N GLY A 76 13.49 -9.76 -4.97
CA GLY A 76 14.26 -8.52 -4.88
C GLY A 76 15.67 -8.78 -4.34
N ALA A 77 16.63 -7.94 -4.73
CA ALA A 77 18.02 -7.98 -4.32
C ALA A 77 18.45 -6.67 -3.64
N TYR A 78 19.56 -6.71 -2.89
CA TYR A 78 20.12 -5.52 -2.25
C TYR A 78 20.33 -4.39 -3.25
N ARG A 79 19.92 -3.18 -2.87
CA ARG A 79 19.95 -1.93 -3.67
C ARG A 79 18.99 -1.88 -4.85
N ASP A 80 18.13 -2.88 -5.07
CA ASP A 80 17.06 -2.78 -6.06
C ASP A 80 16.23 -1.51 -5.79
N PRO A 81 16.04 -0.63 -6.79
CA PRO A 81 15.14 0.51 -6.67
C PRO A 81 13.70 -0.02 -6.73
N ILE A 82 12.92 0.31 -5.70
CA ILE A 82 11.56 -0.20 -5.53
C ILE A 82 10.55 0.92 -5.40
N VAL A 83 9.35 0.65 -5.88
CA VAL A 83 8.18 1.51 -5.80
C VAL A 83 6.97 0.71 -5.36
N GLY A 84 6.07 1.35 -4.63
CA GLY A 84 4.78 0.79 -4.25
C GLY A 84 3.66 1.34 -5.12
N GLU A 85 2.77 0.48 -5.57
CA GLU A 85 1.46 0.86 -6.11
C GLU A 85 0.40 0.44 -5.09
N VAL A 86 -0.47 1.37 -4.70
CA VAL A 86 -1.43 1.19 -3.61
C VAL A 86 -2.83 1.53 -4.10
N VAL A 87 -3.78 0.66 -3.77
CA VAL A 87 -5.21 0.82 -4.10
C VAL A 87 -6.03 0.58 -2.84
N VAL A 88 -6.73 1.61 -2.38
CA VAL A 88 -7.76 1.45 -1.34
C VAL A 88 -8.98 0.79 -1.96
N GLU A 89 -9.20 -0.50 -1.67
CA GLU A 89 -10.28 -1.30 -2.27
C GLU A 89 -11.62 -1.05 -1.58
N HIS A 90 -11.62 -0.94 -0.26
CA HIS A 90 -12.84 -0.82 0.53
C HIS A 90 -12.63 -0.04 1.83
N VAL A 91 -13.57 0.86 2.13
CA VAL A 91 -13.60 1.62 3.38
C VAL A 91 -14.94 1.43 4.09
N GLY A 92 -14.91 0.61 5.15
CA GLY A 92 -16.05 0.29 6.00
C GLY A 92 -16.30 1.33 7.10
N ALA A 93 -17.01 0.94 8.15
CA ALA A 93 -17.20 1.80 9.33
C ALA A 93 -15.96 1.83 10.24
N ALA A 94 -15.29 0.69 10.42
CA ALA A 94 -14.15 0.51 11.32
C ALA A 94 -12.98 -0.23 10.66
N ARG A 95 -13.04 -0.49 9.34
CA ARG A 95 -12.04 -1.27 8.61
C ARG A 95 -11.72 -0.66 7.25
N VAL A 96 -10.49 -0.85 6.81
CA VAL A 96 -9.99 -0.45 5.49
C VAL A 96 -9.27 -1.64 4.87
N ARG A 97 -9.63 -2.00 3.63
CA ARG A 97 -8.94 -3.02 2.85
C ARG A 97 -8.19 -2.35 1.71
N VAL A 98 -6.91 -2.71 1.56
CA VAL A 98 -5.97 -2.08 0.64
C VAL A 98 -5.20 -3.16 -0.12
N ALA A 99 -5.19 -3.09 -1.45
CA ALA A 99 -4.28 -3.85 -2.27
C ALA A 99 -3.00 -3.03 -2.50
N ALA A 100 -1.85 -3.71 -2.48
CA ALA A 100 -0.56 -3.09 -2.75
C ALA A 100 0.34 -4.03 -3.56
N SER A 101 1.11 -3.45 -4.48
CA SER A 101 2.13 -4.13 -5.27
C SER A 101 3.48 -3.47 -5.05
N LEU A 102 4.50 -4.30 -4.81
CA LEU A 102 5.90 -3.90 -4.73
C LEU A 102 6.59 -4.23 -6.05
N LEU A 103 7.08 -3.18 -6.71
CA LEU A 103 7.66 -3.26 -8.04
C LEU A 103 9.12 -2.82 -7.99
N ARG A 104 9.99 -3.49 -8.74
CA ARG A 104 11.35 -3.00 -9.03
C ARG A 104 11.32 -2.13 -10.28
N GLU A 105 11.92 -0.95 -10.21
CA GLU A 105 12.17 -0.11 -11.38
C GLU A 105 13.38 -0.67 -12.16
N GLU A 106 13.19 -1.00 -13.43
CA GLU A 106 14.26 -1.47 -14.31
C GLU A 106 14.93 -0.29 -15.03
N THR A 107 16.16 -0.47 -15.50
CA THR A 107 16.94 0.61 -16.17
C THR A 107 16.30 1.14 -17.45
N ASN A 108 15.48 0.33 -18.10
CA ASN A 108 14.71 0.68 -19.30
C ASN A 108 13.38 1.42 -18.97
N GLY A 109 13.11 1.71 -17.69
CA GLY A 109 11.88 2.36 -17.23
C GLY A 109 10.69 1.42 -17.02
N SER A 110 10.81 0.14 -17.37
CA SER A 110 9.79 -0.87 -17.07
C SER A 110 9.77 -1.21 -15.57
N ARG A 111 8.70 -1.88 -15.13
CA ARG A 111 8.54 -2.33 -13.75
C ARG A 111 8.37 -3.86 -13.70
N THR A 112 9.10 -4.51 -12.80
CA THR A 112 8.93 -5.95 -12.51
C THR A 112 8.24 -6.12 -11.16
N GLU A 113 7.10 -6.81 -11.12
CA GLU A 113 6.45 -7.13 -9.85
C GLU A 113 7.28 -8.13 -9.03
N LEU A 114 7.65 -7.72 -7.82
CA LEU A 114 8.35 -8.57 -6.86
C LEU A 114 7.36 -9.33 -5.99
N ALA A 115 6.40 -8.61 -5.42
CA ALA A 115 5.31 -9.16 -4.62
C ALA A 115 4.08 -8.27 -4.68
N SER A 116 2.91 -8.86 -4.46
CA SER A 116 1.64 -8.16 -4.31
C SER A 116 0.88 -8.72 -3.11
N GLY A 117 0.00 -7.92 -2.53
CA GLY A 117 -0.74 -8.34 -1.36
C GLY A 117 -1.94 -7.48 -1.03
N THR A 118 -2.69 -7.94 -0.05
CA THR A 118 -3.84 -7.20 0.50
C THR A 118 -3.68 -7.10 2.00
N LEU A 119 -3.84 -5.89 2.54
CA LEU A 119 -3.81 -5.57 3.95
C LEU A 119 -5.21 -5.13 4.38
N THR A 120 -5.71 -5.68 5.49
CA THR A 120 -6.93 -5.19 6.13
C THR A 120 -6.60 -4.58 7.48
N PHE A 121 -6.80 -3.27 7.60
CA PHE A 121 -6.65 -2.53 8.85
C PHE A 121 -7.99 -2.42 9.57
N ALA A 122 -7.98 -2.57 10.88
CA ALA A 122 -9.07 -2.19 11.76
C ALA A 122 -8.67 -0.94 12.56
N ALA A 123 -9.60 -0.01 12.71
CA ALA A 123 -9.46 1.10 13.63
C ALA A 123 -9.69 0.60 15.06
N VAL A 124 -8.76 0.90 15.96
CA VAL A 124 -8.78 0.46 17.36
C VAL A 124 -8.55 1.62 18.31
N HIS A 125 -9.05 1.50 19.53
CA HIS A 125 -8.79 2.47 20.59
C HIS A 125 -7.32 2.36 21.04
N PRO A 126 -6.54 3.46 21.10
CA PRO A 126 -5.09 3.40 21.35
C PRO A 126 -4.70 2.71 22.66
N THR A 127 -5.48 2.91 23.72
CA THR A 127 -5.19 2.31 25.04
C THR A 127 -5.71 0.88 25.22
N THR A 128 -6.90 0.56 24.69
CA THR A 128 -7.58 -0.72 25.01
C THR A 128 -7.45 -1.74 23.90
N GLY A 129 -7.08 -1.33 22.68
CA GLY A 129 -7.06 -2.18 21.49
C GLY A 129 -8.45 -2.61 20.99
N GLY A 130 -9.53 -2.15 21.63
CA GLY A 130 -10.89 -2.47 21.23
C GLY A 130 -11.27 -1.78 19.91
N PRO A 131 -12.17 -2.36 19.09
CA PRO A 131 -12.56 -1.78 17.81
C PRO A 131 -13.29 -0.45 18.00
N VAL A 132 -12.94 0.55 17.19
CA VAL A 132 -13.62 1.85 17.14
C VAL A 132 -13.99 2.21 15.70
N PRO A 133 -14.97 3.09 15.46
CA PRO A 133 -15.21 3.63 14.13
C PRO A 133 -13.97 4.38 13.63
N LEU A 134 -13.72 4.31 12.32
CA LEU A 134 -12.76 5.21 11.68
C LEU A 134 -13.21 6.66 11.90
N PRO A 135 -12.30 7.58 12.28
CA PRO A 135 -12.63 8.98 12.42
C PRO A 135 -13.32 9.51 11.14
N PRO A 136 -14.43 10.27 11.23
CA PRO A 136 -15.23 10.64 10.07
C PRO A 136 -14.45 11.34 8.95
N THR A 137 -13.49 12.20 9.30
CA THR A 137 -12.63 12.91 8.35
C THR A 137 -11.69 11.95 7.62
N VAL A 138 -11.03 11.04 8.35
CA VAL A 138 -10.14 10.01 7.78
C VAL A 138 -10.94 9.09 6.87
N ARG A 139 -12.11 8.64 7.33
CA ARG A 139 -13.00 7.79 6.53
C ARG A 139 -13.44 8.47 5.24
N HIS A 140 -13.76 9.77 5.28
CA HIS A 140 -14.12 10.54 4.10
C HIS A 140 -12.95 10.63 3.11
N THR A 141 -11.75 10.97 3.59
CA THR A 141 -10.53 11.01 2.79
C THR A 141 -10.25 9.68 2.10
N LEU A 142 -10.24 8.57 2.85
CA LEU A 142 -9.94 7.24 2.32
C LEU A 142 -10.97 6.78 1.28
N LYS A 143 -12.24 7.19 1.44
CA LYS A 143 -13.27 6.94 0.42
C LYS A 143 -13.05 7.74 -0.86
N GLY A 144 -12.54 8.98 -0.73
CA GLY A 144 -12.24 9.85 -1.87
C GLY A 144 -11.12 9.34 -2.76
N ILE A 145 -10.28 8.43 -2.25
CA ILE A 145 -9.14 7.84 -2.98
C ILE A 145 -9.38 6.37 -3.39
N THR A 146 -10.57 5.83 -3.13
CA THR A 146 -10.98 4.54 -3.68
C THR A 146 -11.19 4.74 -5.19
N PRO A 147 -10.56 3.94 -6.07
CA PRO A 147 -10.77 4.08 -7.50
C PRO A 147 -12.24 3.80 -7.84
N ASP A 148 -12.79 4.57 -8.78
CA ASP A 148 -14.07 4.25 -9.37
C ASP A 148 -14.02 2.82 -9.92
N ALA A 149 -15.07 2.03 -9.68
CA ALA A 149 -15.13 0.58 -9.93
C ALA A 149 -14.86 0.13 -11.39
N ALA A 150 -14.54 1.05 -12.30
CA ALA A 150 -14.37 0.84 -13.74
C ALA A 150 -12.91 0.63 -14.21
N ARG A 151 -11.90 0.51 -13.34
CA ARG A 151 -10.47 0.46 -13.78
C ARG A 151 -9.63 -0.71 -13.25
N HIS A 152 -10.20 -1.89 -13.05
CA HIS A 152 -9.40 -3.09 -12.69
C HIS A 152 -9.74 -4.32 -13.54
N ASP A 153 -9.89 -4.13 -14.85
CA ASP A 153 -9.91 -5.27 -15.78
C ASP A 153 -8.94 -5.07 -16.93
N THR A 154 -7.64 -5.01 -16.62
CA THR A 154 -6.59 -5.42 -17.58
C THR A 154 -5.29 -5.70 -16.84
N ALA A 155 -4.98 -6.99 -16.62
CA ALA A 155 -3.65 -7.59 -16.76
C ALA A 155 -3.56 -8.91 -15.96
N ALA A 156 -3.97 -10.01 -16.59
CA ALA A 156 -3.35 -11.32 -16.39
C ALA A 156 -3.76 -12.24 -17.55
N HIS A 157 -2.92 -12.28 -18.58
CA HIS A 157 -2.76 -13.44 -19.46
C HIS A 157 -1.36 -14.00 -19.22
#